data_AF-A0A9W4SER1-F1
#
_entry.id   AF-A0A9W4SER1-F1
#
_cell.length_a   1.000
_cell.length_b   1.000
_cell.length_c   1.000
_cell.angle_alpha   90.00
_cell.angle_beta   90.00
_cell.angle_gamma   90.00
#
_symmetry.space_group_name_H-M   'P 1'
#
loop_
_entity.id
_entity.type
_entity.pdbx_description
1 polymer ?
#
loop_
_entity_poly.entity_id
_entity_poly.type
_entity_poly.pdbx_seq_one_letter_code
_entity_poly.pdbx_strand_id
1 'polypeptide(L)'
;MENARHETLLRLTLCEENTDEIIAKRLQEEEKKEFLLLQEDSKSLELALKLQAEESKENNADLLTVLDPRDPNPDLHGLFLAFNQQYFWGKLDGVEVRWSNKMTLCAGLCEYRNGGYICIRMSEPLLKFRPRSDMIDTLMHEMIHAFLFVTHNIKDRSGHGPEFHSHMHRINALAGTNVTVYHNFREEVNYYKTHVWKCDGPCQHNPPYYGIVRRSMNRKPQKADSWFENHQATCDKWIDKGRDEKSFVNKKVRLIDFDDTNAPIQISDDETEKSHAQITSASDASSSKMLSTVQCPICGNNSIKADEINEHIDLCIWMTEQSMSVK
;
A
#
# COMPACT_ATOMS: atom_id res chain seq x y z
N MET A 1 -17.51 14.85 -108.41
CA MET A 1 -17.27 15.51 -107.12
C MET A 1 -17.43 14.48 -105.98
N GLU A 2 -16.66 13.42 -105.82
CA GLU A 2 -15.20 13.22 -105.84
C GLU A 2 -14.38 14.02 -104.82
N ASN A 3 -15.04 14.67 -103.85
CA ASN A 3 -14.34 15.36 -102.77
C ASN A 3 -15.01 15.24 -101.38
N ALA A 4 -15.74 14.14 -101.13
CA ALA A 4 -16.43 13.91 -99.85
C ALA A 4 -16.18 12.52 -99.24
N ARG A 5 -15.31 11.69 -99.82
CA ARG A 5 -14.95 10.36 -99.30
C ARG A 5 -13.48 10.19 -98.93
N HIS A 6 -12.63 11.16 -99.25
CA HIS A 6 -11.22 11.17 -98.82
C HIS A 6 -11.01 11.92 -97.49
N GLU A 7 -11.94 12.77 -97.09
CA GLU A 7 -11.84 13.54 -95.83
C GLU A 7 -12.34 12.73 -94.61
N THR A 8 -13.06 11.62 -94.84
CA THR A 8 -13.52 10.74 -93.75
C THR A 8 -12.51 9.64 -93.40
N LEU A 9 -11.52 9.37 -94.25
CA LEU A 9 -10.47 8.36 -93.97
C LEU A 9 -9.18 8.95 -93.39
N LEU A 10 -9.04 10.28 -93.38
CA LEU A 10 -7.90 11.00 -92.79
C LEU A 10 -8.19 11.56 -91.39
N ARG A 11 -9.40 11.32 -90.86
CA ARG A 11 -9.80 11.71 -89.50
C ARG A 11 -9.82 10.56 -88.51
N LEU A 12 -9.48 9.34 -88.95
CA LEU A 12 -9.41 8.14 -88.10
C LEU A 12 -7.98 7.63 -87.89
N THR A 13 -6.97 8.29 -88.43
CA THR A 13 -5.55 7.88 -88.35
C THR A 13 -4.66 8.92 -87.66
N LEU A 14 -5.21 9.75 -86.77
CA LEU A 14 -4.45 10.72 -85.96
C LEU A 14 -4.83 10.74 -84.48
N CYS A 15 -5.56 9.75 -83.96
CA CYS A 15 -6.03 9.77 -82.55
C CYS A 15 -5.63 8.57 -81.69
N GLU A 16 -4.82 7.61 -82.18
CA GLU A 16 -4.42 6.43 -81.37
C GLU A 16 -2.94 6.42 -80.97
N GLU A 17 -2.08 7.23 -81.58
CA GLU A 17 -0.63 7.23 -81.25
C GLU A 17 -0.24 8.09 -80.03
N ASN A 18 -1.19 8.80 -79.42
CA ASN A 18 -0.90 9.71 -78.29
C ASN A 18 -1.59 9.27 -76.99
N THR A 19 -2.52 8.31 -77.03
CA THR A 19 -3.24 7.86 -75.82
C THR A 19 -2.35 7.02 -74.94
N ASP A 20 -1.58 6.10 -75.51
CA ASP A 20 -0.73 5.18 -74.75
C ASP A 20 0.45 5.89 -74.08
N GLU A 21 1.06 6.88 -74.73
CA GLU A 21 2.14 7.67 -74.14
C GLU A 21 1.62 8.58 -73.00
N ILE A 22 0.42 9.15 -73.16
CA ILE A 22 -0.24 9.94 -72.11
C ILE A 22 -0.62 9.06 -70.92
N ILE A 23 -1.13 7.84 -71.16
CA ILE A 23 -1.45 6.87 -70.11
C ILE A 23 -0.18 6.42 -69.39
N ALA A 24 0.90 6.11 -70.13
CA ALA A 24 2.18 5.71 -69.54
C ALA A 24 2.79 6.80 -68.66
N LYS A 25 2.76 8.07 -69.10
CA LYS A 25 3.22 9.21 -68.29
C LYS A 25 2.39 9.41 -67.03
N ARG A 26 1.06 9.24 -67.11
CA ARG A 26 0.17 9.35 -65.96
C ARG A 26 0.40 8.23 -64.94
N LEU A 27 0.58 6.99 -65.40
CA LEU A 27 0.92 5.84 -64.55
C LEU A 27 2.27 6.04 -63.84
N GLN A 28 3.29 6.56 -64.54
CA GLN A 28 4.59 6.88 -63.93
C GLN A 28 4.48 8.00 -62.88
N GLU A 29 3.64 9.01 -63.10
CA GLU A 29 3.38 10.05 -62.09
C GLU A 29 2.63 9.53 -60.87
N GLU A 30 1.67 8.62 -61.06
CA GLU A 30 0.95 7.97 -59.96
C GLU A 30 1.88 7.09 -59.13
N GLU A 31 2.70 6.25 -59.78
CA GLU A 31 3.69 5.39 -59.10
C GLU A 31 4.72 6.23 -58.31
N LYS A 32 5.15 7.35 -58.88
CA LYS A 32 6.06 8.28 -58.20
C LYS A 32 5.42 8.97 -57.00
N LYS A 33 4.13 9.32 -57.08
CA LYS A 33 3.38 9.88 -55.95
C LYS A 33 3.20 8.84 -54.84
N GLU A 34 2.87 7.61 -55.20
CA GLU A 34 2.74 6.51 -54.24
C GLU A 34 4.08 6.24 -53.53
N PHE A 35 5.19 6.22 -54.27
CA PHE A 35 6.52 6.06 -53.71
C PHE A 35 6.90 7.18 -52.72
N LEU A 36 6.57 8.44 -53.04
CA LEU A 36 6.82 9.58 -52.15
C LEU A 36 6.01 9.50 -50.86
N LEU A 37 4.73 9.12 -50.95
CA LEU A 37 3.86 8.92 -49.78
C LEU A 37 4.40 7.83 -48.85
N LEU A 38 4.82 6.68 -49.41
CA LEU A 38 5.44 5.60 -48.63
C LEU A 38 6.72 6.05 -47.92
N GLN A 39 7.50 6.94 -48.55
CA GLN A 39 8.72 7.49 -47.97
C GLN A 39 8.43 8.48 -46.82
N GLU A 40 7.35 9.25 -46.91
CA GLU A 40 6.88 10.14 -45.84
C GLU A 40 6.34 9.35 -44.64
N ASP A 41 5.57 8.29 -44.89
CA ASP A 41 5.06 7.39 -43.85
C ASP A 41 6.20 6.70 -43.09
N SER A 42 7.22 6.22 -43.82
CA SER A 42 8.41 5.60 -43.21
C SER A 42 9.18 6.56 -42.31
N LYS A 43 9.35 7.83 -42.71
CA LYS A 43 10.01 8.85 -41.89
C LYS A 43 9.20 9.21 -40.65
N SER A 44 7.87 9.28 -40.79
CA SER A 44 6.95 9.56 -39.69
C SER A 44 6.98 8.45 -38.63
N LEU A 45 7.02 7.19 -39.08
CA LEU A 45 7.18 6.03 -38.20
C LEU A 45 8.53 6.02 -37.47
N GLU A 46 9.62 6.35 -38.17
CA GLU A 46 10.96 6.43 -37.58
C GLU A 46 11.05 7.53 -36.50
N LEU A 47 10.41 8.67 -36.73
CA LEU A 47 10.33 9.76 -35.76
C LEU A 47 9.54 9.34 -34.51
N ALA A 48 8.40 8.68 -34.68
CA ALA A 48 7.60 8.17 -33.57
C ALA A 48 8.38 7.18 -32.69
N LEU A 49 9.15 6.28 -33.31
CA LEU A 49 10.02 5.32 -32.60
C LEU A 49 11.14 6.03 -31.83
N LYS A 50 11.74 7.09 -32.39
CA LYS A 50 12.76 7.88 -31.70
C LYS A 50 12.20 8.62 -30.48
N LEU A 51 11.03 9.24 -30.63
CA LEU A 51 10.35 9.93 -29.52
C LEU A 51 10.00 8.94 -28.39
N GLN A 52 9.48 7.76 -28.72
CA GLN A 52 9.23 6.70 -27.73
C GLN A 52 10.51 6.23 -27.02
N ALA A 53 11.62 6.14 -27.74
CA ALA A 53 12.92 5.75 -27.18
C ALA A 53 13.53 6.83 -26.26
N GLU A 54 13.28 8.11 -26.56
CA GLU A 54 13.70 9.24 -25.70
C GLU A 54 12.85 9.32 -24.43
N GLU A 55 11.53 9.22 -24.57
CA GLU A 55 10.58 9.19 -23.44
C GLU A 55 10.88 8.03 -22.49
N SER A 56 11.17 6.83 -23.03
CA SER A 56 11.56 5.69 -22.20
C SER A 56 12.93 5.86 -21.51
N LYS A 57 13.86 6.65 -22.06
CA LYS A 57 15.12 6.98 -21.39
C LYS A 57 14.92 7.98 -20.26
N GLU A 58 14.13 9.02 -20.47
CA GLU A 58 13.79 10.00 -19.44
C GLU A 58 13.04 9.34 -18.27
N ASN A 59 12.03 8.52 -18.59
CA ASN A 59 11.28 7.76 -17.59
C ASN A 59 12.19 6.81 -16.77
N ASN A 60 13.20 6.21 -17.39
CA ASN A 60 14.13 5.32 -16.69
C ASN A 60 15.12 6.09 -15.80
N ALA A 61 15.53 7.29 -16.22
CA ALA A 61 16.37 8.17 -15.40
C ALA A 61 15.60 8.70 -14.17
N ASP A 62 14.33 9.06 -14.34
CA ASP A 62 13.45 9.50 -13.25
C ASP A 62 13.06 8.35 -12.31
N LEU A 63 12.91 7.13 -12.85
CA LEU A 63 12.71 5.94 -12.02
C LEU A 63 13.95 5.63 -11.16
N LEU A 64 15.15 5.85 -11.70
CA LEU A 64 16.41 5.62 -10.99
C LEU A 64 16.60 6.60 -9.82
N THR A 65 16.15 7.85 -9.95
CA THR A 65 16.18 8.84 -8.87
C THR A 65 15.14 8.54 -7.80
N VAL A 66 13.92 8.18 -8.18
CA VAL A 66 12.83 7.79 -7.26
C VAL A 66 13.22 6.58 -6.40
N LEU A 67 13.89 5.60 -7.01
CA LEU A 67 14.33 4.39 -6.33
C LEU A 67 15.69 4.52 -5.65
N ASP A 68 16.33 5.70 -5.66
CA ASP A 68 17.64 5.89 -5.02
C ASP A 68 17.55 5.60 -3.51
N PRO A 69 18.23 4.55 -3.02
CA PRO A 69 18.17 4.18 -1.60
C PRO A 69 18.79 5.24 -0.68
N ARG A 70 19.54 6.20 -1.21
CA ARG A 70 20.20 7.29 -0.47
C ARG A 70 19.30 8.50 -0.28
N ASP A 71 18.19 8.60 -1.01
CA ASP A 71 17.26 9.71 -0.86
C ASP A 71 16.50 9.60 0.48
N PRO A 72 16.70 10.54 1.42
CA PRO A 72 16.04 10.49 2.72
C PRO A 72 14.54 10.81 2.64
N ASN A 73 14.05 11.39 1.54
CA ASN A 73 12.66 11.77 1.38
C ASN A 73 12.13 11.40 -0.01
N PRO A 74 11.92 10.10 -0.28
CA PRO A 74 11.44 9.65 -1.58
C PRO A 74 10.12 10.29 -1.96
N ASP A 75 9.96 10.55 -3.26
CA ASP A 75 8.67 10.89 -3.82
C ASP A 75 7.70 9.70 -3.68
N LEU A 76 6.67 9.89 -2.86
CA LEU A 76 5.63 8.90 -2.62
C LEU A 76 4.93 8.49 -3.92
N HIS A 77 4.65 9.45 -4.82
CA HIS A 77 3.92 9.14 -6.04
C HIS A 77 4.78 8.36 -7.03
N GLY A 78 6.03 8.79 -7.25
CA GLY A 78 7.00 8.06 -8.04
C GLY A 78 7.19 6.63 -7.54
N LEU A 79 7.38 6.44 -6.23
CA LEU A 79 7.50 5.10 -5.63
C LEU A 79 6.28 4.23 -5.92
N PHE A 80 5.08 4.79 -5.76
CA PHE A 80 3.85 4.06 -6.05
C PHE A 80 3.76 3.62 -7.52
N LEU A 81 4.09 4.50 -8.47
CA LEU A 81 4.10 4.17 -9.90
C LEU A 81 5.13 3.09 -10.21
N ALA A 82 6.35 3.24 -9.69
CA ALA A 82 7.43 2.27 -9.83
C ALA A 82 7.02 0.88 -9.33
N PHE A 83 6.50 0.83 -8.10
CA PHE A 83 6.11 -0.40 -7.44
C PHE A 83 4.89 -1.04 -8.11
N ASN A 84 3.92 -0.25 -8.57
CA ASN A 84 2.78 -0.75 -9.31
C ASN A 84 3.22 -1.50 -10.57
N GLN A 85 4.15 -0.93 -11.34
CA GLN A 85 4.67 -1.59 -12.53
C GLN A 85 5.50 -2.82 -12.18
N GLN A 86 6.39 -2.71 -11.21
CA GLN A 86 7.36 -3.77 -10.90
C GLN A 86 6.75 -4.97 -10.16
N TYR A 87 5.80 -4.74 -9.25
CA TYR A 87 5.32 -5.78 -8.33
C TYR A 87 3.82 -6.10 -8.44
N PHE A 88 3.06 -5.25 -9.14
CA PHE A 88 1.59 -5.37 -9.26
C PHE A 88 1.06 -5.33 -10.70
N TRP A 89 1.93 -5.47 -11.71
CA TRP A 89 1.56 -5.59 -13.14
C TRP A 89 0.68 -4.44 -13.67
N GLY A 90 0.86 -3.22 -13.15
CA GLY A 90 0.05 -2.07 -13.54
C GLY A 90 -1.42 -2.14 -13.09
N LYS A 91 -1.79 -3.10 -12.22
CA LYS A 91 -3.19 -3.27 -11.80
C LYS A 91 -3.68 -2.17 -10.85
N LEU A 92 -2.80 -1.33 -10.32
CA LEU A 92 -3.15 -0.27 -9.39
C LEU A 92 -3.29 1.11 -10.06
N ASP A 93 -3.36 1.20 -11.39
CA ASP A 93 -3.48 2.48 -12.10
C ASP A 93 -4.70 3.33 -11.68
N GLY A 94 -5.76 2.67 -11.19
CA GLY A 94 -6.96 3.34 -10.68
C GLY A 94 -6.93 3.69 -9.18
N VAL A 95 -5.81 3.49 -8.49
CA VAL A 95 -5.67 3.70 -7.05
C VAL A 95 -4.97 5.05 -6.77
N GLU A 96 -5.55 5.86 -5.88
CA GLU A 96 -4.92 7.09 -5.41
C GLU A 96 -3.96 6.79 -4.25
N VAL A 97 -2.79 7.43 -4.23
CA VAL A 97 -1.87 7.44 -3.08
C VAL A 97 -1.66 8.87 -2.59
N ARG A 98 -1.68 9.09 -1.27
CA ARG A 98 -1.40 10.41 -0.70
C ARG A 98 -0.91 10.41 0.73
N TRP A 99 -0.28 11.51 1.14
CA TRP A 99 0.02 11.80 2.54
C TRP A 99 -1.21 12.23 3.34
N SER A 100 -1.17 11.94 4.63
CA SER A 100 -2.11 12.45 5.63
C SER A 100 -1.38 13.06 6.82
N ASN A 101 -1.61 14.37 7.01
CA ASN A 101 -0.96 15.16 8.06
C ASN A 101 -1.69 15.02 9.42
N LYS A 102 -2.78 14.25 9.47
CA LYS A 102 -3.63 14.06 10.65
C LYS A 102 -3.76 12.60 11.10
N MET A 103 -3.23 11.65 10.32
CA MET A 103 -3.34 10.23 10.63
C MET A 103 -2.27 9.85 11.65
N THR A 104 -2.68 9.56 12.89
CA THR A 104 -1.74 9.29 14.00
C THR A 104 -2.00 7.95 14.70
N LEU A 105 -2.94 7.14 14.19
CA LEU A 105 -3.31 5.84 14.76
C LEU A 105 -2.63 4.67 14.04
N CYS A 106 -2.29 4.84 12.76
CA CYS A 106 -1.63 3.86 11.93
C CYS A 106 -0.75 4.60 10.90
N ALA A 107 0.31 3.93 10.43
CA ALA A 107 1.23 4.54 9.46
C ALA A 107 0.73 4.47 8.01
N GLY A 108 -0.05 3.45 7.68
CA GLY A 108 -0.71 3.26 6.40
C GLY A 108 -2.20 3.00 6.58
N LEU A 109 -2.99 3.33 5.56
CA LEU A 109 -4.40 2.95 5.48
C LEU A 109 -4.88 2.87 4.03
N CYS A 110 -5.37 1.70 3.64
CA CYS A 110 -6.07 1.49 2.37
C CYS A 110 -7.60 1.61 2.55
N GLU A 111 -8.19 2.65 1.96
CA GLU A 111 -9.63 2.93 1.99
C GLU A 111 -10.30 2.51 0.67
N TYR A 112 -11.20 1.53 0.74
CA TYR A 112 -12.21 1.29 -0.31
C TYR A 112 -13.46 2.13 -0.03
N ARG A 113 -13.92 2.88 -1.04
CA ARG A 113 -15.17 3.67 -1.01
C ARG A 113 -16.20 3.13 -2.00
N ASN A 114 -17.47 3.50 -1.77
CA ASN A 114 -18.55 3.19 -2.69
C ASN A 114 -18.25 3.76 -4.09
N GLY A 115 -18.53 2.97 -5.12
CA GLY A 115 -18.19 3.33 -6.51
C GLY A 115 -16.82 2.83 -6.99
N GLY A 116 -16.11 2.01 -6.18
CA GLY A 116 -14.86 1.37 -6.60
C GLY A 116 -13.60 2.23 -6.43
N TYR A 117 -13.73 3.43 -5.87
CA TYR A 117 -12.59 4.29 -5.56
C TYR A 117 -11.77 3.72 -4.39
N ILE A 118 -10.46 3.57 -4.62
CA ILE A 118 -9.49 3.06 -3.65
C ILE A 118 -8.44 4.14 -3.40
N CYS A 119 -8.13 4.41 -2.13
CA CYS A 119 -7.13 5.39 -1.73
C CYS A 119 -6.21 4.82 -0.66
N ILE A 120 -4.91 4.79 -0.95
CA ILE A 120 -3.85 4.54 0.02
C ILE A 120 -3.46 5.86 0.67
N ARG A 121 -3.44 5.89 2.00
CA ARG A 121 -2.99 7.02 2.79
C ARG A 121 -1.76 6.64 3.59
N MET A 122 -0.76 7.51 3.56
CA MET A 122 0.46 7.39 4.35
C MET A 122 0.47 8.44 5.46
N SER A 123 0.87 8.06 6.67
CA SER A 123 0.94 8.98 7.81
C SER A 123 2.23 9.77 7.76
N GLU A 124 2.13 11.05 7.43
CA GLU A 124 3.27 11.96 7.59
C GLU A 124 3.70 12.05 9.07
N PRO A 125 2.80 12.19 10.06
CA PRO A 125 3.18 12.28 11.48
C PRO A 125 3.99 11.09 12.02
N LEU A 126 3.71 9.87 11.54
CA LEU A 126 4.36 8.64 12.02
C LEU A 126 5.58 8.24 11.19
N LEU A 127 5.67 8.64 9.91
CA LEU A 127 6.74 8.19 9.00
C LEU A 127 7.85 9.21 8.77
N LYS A 128 7.60 10.52 8.92
CA LYS A 128 8.58 11.57 8.55
C LYS A 128 9.92 11.54 9.28
N PHE A 129 10.01 10.86 10.43
CA PHE A 129 11.23 10.71 11.21
C PHE A 129 11.67 9.25 11.34
N ARG A 130 11.08 8.37 10.54
CA ARG A 130 11.42 6.95 10.48
C ARG A 130 12.44 6.70 9.38
N PRO A 131 13.18 5.60 9.44
CA PRO A 131 13.99 5.15 8.32
C PRO A 131 13.15 4.99 7.05
N ARG A 132 13.77 5.23 5.89
CA ARG A 132 13.15 5.06 4.56
C ARG A 132 12.49 3.69 4.40
N SER A 133 13.10 2.63 4.96
CA SER A 133 12.57 1.27 4.91
C SER A 133 11.15 1.18 5.46
N ASP A 134 10.85 1.86 6.55
CA ASP A 134 9.52 1.80 7.18
C ASP A 134 8.45 2.42 6.27
N MET A 135 8.79 3.50 5.57
CA MET A 135 7.90 4.10 4.58
C MET A 135 7.66 3.16 3.39
N ILE A 136 8.72 2.52 2.87
CA ILE A 136 8.61 1.56 1.76
C ILE A 136 7.79 0.34 2.17
N ASP A 137 8.10 -0.27 3.32
CA ASP A 137 7.41 -1.45 3.82
C ASP A 137 5.93 -1.15 4.10
N THR A 138 5.64 0.02 4.67
CA THR A 138 4.25 0.48 4.89
C THR A 138 3.52 0.71 3.56
N LEU A 139 4.17 1.35 2.56
CA LEU A 139 3.55 1.59 1.26
C LEU A 139 3.23 0.25 0.56
N MET A 140 4.19 -0.67 0.53
CA MET A 140 4.00 -1.99 -0.07
C MET A 140 2.88 -2.78 0.63
N HIS A 141 2.80 -2.72 1.96
CA HIS A 141 1.72 -3.32 2.73
C HIS A 141 0.34 -2.82 2.24
N GLU A 142 0.16 -1.50 2.16
CA GLU A 142 -1.10 -0.92 1.70
C GLU A 142 -1.38 -1.19 0.21
N MET A 143 -0.35 -1.28 -0.63
CA MET A 143 -0.48 -1.66 -2.04
C MET A 143 -0.93 -3.12 -2.21
N ILE A 144 -0.52 -4.04 -1.33
CA ILE A 144 -1.05 -5.41 -1.31
C ILE A 144 -2.55 -5.39 -1.00
N HIS A 145 -2.99 -4.62 0.01
CA HIS A 145 -4.42 -4.46 0.28
C HIS A 145 -5.18 -3.90 -0.94
N ALA A 146 -4.65 -2.84 -1.55
CA ALA A 146 -5.26 -2.25 -2.75
C ALA A 146 -5.35 -3.26 -3.90
N PHE A 147 -4.30 -4.06 -4.13
CA PHE A 147 -4.29 -5.09 -5.15
C PHE A 147 -5.37 -6.15 -4.91
N LEU A 148 -5.53 -6.62 -3.67
CA LEU A 148 -6.56 -7.59 -3.30
C LEU A 148 -7.98 -7.00 -3.43
N PHE A 149 -8.16 -5.69 -3.18
CA PHE A 149 -9.42 -5.00 -3.45
C PHE A 149 -9.76 -5.01 -4.94
N VAL A 150 -8.78 -4.67 -5.79
CA VAL A 150 -8.96 -4.60 -7.25
C VAL A 150 -9.23 -5.97 -7.85
N THR A 151 -8.46 -6.98 -7.46
CA THR A 151 -8.41 -8.28 -8.16
C THR A 151 -9.33 -9.34 -7.59
N HIS A 152 -9.51 -9.37 -6.26
CA HIS A 152 -10.25 -10.43 -5.58
C HIS A 152 -11.51 -9.92 -4.87
N ASN A 153 -11.75 -8.60 -4.88
CA ASN A 153 -12.89 -7.97 -4.22
C ASN A 153 -12.97 -8.33 -2.71
N ILE A 154 -11.82 -8.59 -2.07
CA ILE A 154 -11.70 -8.92 -0.64
C ILE A 154 -11.80 -7.63 0.15
N LYS A 155 -13.00 -7.24 0.61
CA LYS A 155 -13.21 -5.95 1.28
C LYS A 155 -12.87 -5.93 2.77
N ASP A 156 -12.39 -7.04 3.33
CA ASP A 156 -11.96 -7.09 4.73
C ASP A 156 -10.63 -6.33 4.88
N ARG A 157 -10.71 -5.14 5.49
CA ARG A 157 -9.60 -4.20 5.65
C ARG A 157 -8.52 -4.68 6.61
N SER A 158 -8.90 -5.55 7.56
CA SER A 158 -8.02 -6.09 8.61
C SER A 158 -7.51 -7.50 8.30
N GLY A 159 -8.01 -8.09 7.21
CA GLY A 159 -7.72 -9.46 6.85
C GLY A 159 -6.37 -9.60 6.17
N HIS A 160 -5.47 -10.36 6.80
CA HIS A 160 -4.20 -10.79 6.22
C HIS A 160 -4.30 -12.28 5.88
N GLY A 161 -5.18 -12.62 4.94
CA GLY A 161 -5.41 -14.00 4.53
C GLY A 161 -4.24 -14.60 3.74
N PRO A 162 -4.35 -15.86 3.29
CA PRO A 162 -3.30 -16.54 2.52
C PRO A 162 -2.82 -15.75 1.29
N GLU A 163 -3.73 -15.04 0.60
CA GLU A 163 -3.40 -14.19 -0.55
C GLU A 163 -2.51 -12.99 -0.17
N PHE A 164 -2.77 -12.38 0.99
CA PHE A 164 -1.92 -11.31 1.51
C PHE A 164 -0.51 -11.84 1.79
N HIS A 165 -0.42 -12.97 2.51
CA HIS A 165 0.85 -13.61 2.83
C HIS A 165 1.63 -13.99 1.57
N SER A 166 0.95 -14.55 0.56
CA SER A 166 1.56 -14.92 -0.72
C SER A 166 2.22 -13.71 -1.40
N HIS A 167 1.51 -12.60 -1.52
CA HIS A 167 2.07 -11.38 -2.10
C HIS A 167 3.16 -10.74 -1.24
N MET A 168 2.99 -10.71 0.08
CA MET A 168 3.99 -10.22 1.03
C MET A 168 5.31 -10.98 0.88
N HIS A 169 5.27 -12.31 0.91
CA HIS A 169 6.47 -13.14 0.75
C HIS A 169 7.12 -12.97 -0.63
N ARG A 170 6.33 -12.93 -1.70
CA ARG A 170 6.82 -12.68 -3.06
C ARG A 170 7.54 -11.34 -3.16
N ILE A 171 6.94 -10.27 -2.62
CA ILE A 171 7.51 -8.92 -2.71
C ILE A 171 8.77 -8.82 -1.86
N ASN A 172 8.78 -9.34 -0.63
CA ASN A 172 9.98 -9.35 0.20
C ASN A 172 11.15 -10.08 -0.47
N ALA A 173 10.87 -11.22 -1.12
CA ALA A 173 11.91 -11.97 -1.83
C ALA A 173 12.45 -11.23 -3.08
N LEU A 174 11.60 -10.51 -3.81
CA LEU A 174 11.99 -9.81 -5.04
C LEU A 174 12.63 -8.44 -4.78
N ALA A 175 12.10 -7.70 -3.81
CA ALA A 175 12.47 -6.31 -3.53
C ALA A 175 13.52 -6.18 -2.42
N GLY A 176 13.76 -7.24 -1.65
CA GLY A 176 14.59 -7.17 -0.44
C GLY A 176 13.95 -6.34 0.69
N THR A 177 12.62 -6.19 0.66
CA THR A 177 11.83 -5.49 1.69
C THR A 177 11.51 -6.39 2.87
N ASN A 178 11.02 -5.82 3.96
CA ASN A 178 10.58 -6.55 5.15
C ASN A 178 9.13 -6.22 5.50
N VAL A 179 8.24 -6.31 4.51
CA VAL A 179 6.80 -6.14 4.70
C VAL A 179 6.30 -7.20 5.66
N THR A 180 5.61 -6.77 6.72
CA THR A 180 5.01 -7.62 7.74
C THR A 180 3.50 -7.40 7.79
N VAL A 181 2.79 -8.34 8.43
CA VAL A 181 1.36 -8.23 8.76
C VAL A 181 1.11 -7.11 9.77
N TYR A 182 2.04 -6.87 10.68
CA TYR A 182 1.92 -5.86 11.72
C TYR A 182 3.11 -4.93 11.66
N HIS A 183 2.84 -3.63 11.59
CA HIS A 183 3.87 -2.62 11.74
C HIS A 183 4.04 -2.20 13.20
N ASN A 184 5.27 -1.82 13.57
CA ASN A 184 5.60 -1.36 14.91
C ASN A 184 5.80 0.17 14.95
N PHE A 185 4.72 0.90 15.19
CA PHE A 185 4.73 2.36 15.38
C PHE A 185 4.21 2.75 16.77
N ARG A 186 4.38 1.87 17.76
CA ARG A 186 3.71 2.00 19.07
C ARG A 186 4.14 3.26 19.80
N GLU A 187 5.43 3.55 19.81
CA GLU A 187 5.98 4.72 20.50
C GLU A 187 5.48 6.01 19.87
N GLU A 188 5.47 6.09 18.54
CA GLU A 188 5.00 7.25 17.79
C GLU A 188 3.49 7.44 17.98
N VAL A 189 2.70 6.37 17.88
CA VAL A 189 1.25 6.42 18.14
C VAL A 189 0.99 6.87 19.58
N ASN A 190 1.73 6.35 20.55
CA ASN A 190 1.59 6.73 21.96
C ASN A 190 2.03 8.18 22.21
N TYR A 191 3.07 8.66 21.53
CA TYR A 191 3.50 10.06 21.58
C TYR A 191 2.38 11.01 21.16
N TYR A 192 1.62 10.66 20.11
CA TYR A 192 0.48 11.47 19.68
C TYR A 192 -0.76 11.31 20.57
N LYS A 193 -0.90 10.25 21.37
CA LYS A 193 -2.05 10.03 22.27
C LYS A 193 -1.96 10.85 23.57
N THR A 194 -1.90 12.17 23.45
CA THR A 194 -1.64 13.08 24.58
C THR A 194 -2.84 13.34 25.49
N HIS A 195 -4.05 12.97 25.10
CA HIS A 195 -5.26 13.22 25.88
C HIS A 195 -5.70 11.96 26.61
N VAL A 196 -5.81 12.05 27.94
CA VAL A 196 -6.08 10.89 28.80
C VAL A 196 -7.32 11.17 29.65
N TRP A 197 -8.29 10.25 29.61
CA TRP A 197 -9.46 10.25 30.48
C TRP A 197 -9.40 9.03 31.38
N LYS A 198 -9.84 9.19 32.64
CA LYS A 198 -9.93 8.09 33.58
C LYS A 198 -11.34 8.02 34.15
N CYS A 199 -12.01 6.90 33.91
CA CYS A 199 -13.25 6.54 34.55
C CYS A 199 -13.04 6.39 36.07
N ASP A 200 -13.99 6.84 36.88
CA ASP A 200 -14.01 6.70 38.34
C ASP A 200 -14.89 5.52 38.82
N GLY A 201 -15.57 4.84 37.90
CA GLY A 201 -16.40 3.67 38.20
C GLY A 201 -15.62 2.36 38.35
N PRO A 202 -16.34 1.22 38.46
CA PRO A 202 -15.76 -0.09 38.74
C PRO A 202 -14.74 -0.56 37.68
N CYS A 203 -14.86 -0.09 36.44
CA CYS A 203 -13.97 -0.50 35.35
C CYS A 203 -12.49 -0.11 35.56
N GLN A 204 -12.17 0.75 36.54
CA GLN A 204 -10.80 1.03 36.95
C GLN A 204 -10.02 -0.20 37.39
N HIS A 205 -10.71 -1.22 37.87
CA HIS A 205 -10.10 -2.46 38.36
C HIS A 205 -10.19 -3.59 37.32
N ASN A 206 -10.87 -3.34 36.21
CA ASN A 206 -11.13 -4.36 35.20
C ASN A 206 -10.08 -4.28 34.09
N PRO A 207 -9.38 -5.39 33.80
CA PRO A 207 -8.58 -5.48 32.61
C PRO A 207 -9.47 -5.38 31.35
N PRO A 208 -8.90 -4.95 30.21
CA PRO A 208 -7.49 -4.57 30.04
C PRO A 208 -7.24 -3.06 30.21
N TYR A 209 -8.30 -2.25 30.24
CA TYR A 209 -8.21 -0.79 30.12
C TYR A 209 -8.09 -0.06 31.45
N TYR A 210 -8.48 -0.68 32.57
CA TYR A 210 -8.40 -0.10 33.91
C TYR A 210 -9.00 1.32 33.98
N GLY A 211 -10.12 1.49 33.26
CA GLY A 211 -10.85 2.75 33.14
C GLY A 211 -10.13 3.87 32.40
N ILE A 212 -9.02 3.60 31.71
CA ILE A 212 -8.22 4.62 31.01
C ILE A 212 -8.56 4.63 29.52
N VAL A 213 -8.74 5.82 28.97
CA VAL A 213 -8.87 6.05 27.53
C VAL A 213 -7.82 7.08 27.11
N ARG A 214 -6.99 6.74 26.11
CA ARG A 214 -6.00 7.66 25.53
C ARG A 214 -6.34 7.97 24.08
N ARG A 215 -6.31 9.25 23.70
CA ARG A 215 -6.61 9.69 22.32
C ARG A 215 -5.65 10.78 21.87
N SER A 216 -5.47 10.87 20.55
CA SER A 216 -4.70 11.96 19.93
C SER A 216 -5.49 13.26 19.78
N MET A 217 -6.80 13.18 19.83
CA MET A 217 -7.68 14.35 19.79
C MET A 217 -8.29 14.60 21.16
N ASN A 218 -8.49 15.86 21.53
CA ASN A 218 -9.21 16.26 22.74
C ASN A 218 -10.72 16.00 22.61
N ARG A 219 -11.10 14.73 22.58
CA ARG A 219 -12.47 14.26 22.44
C ARG A 219 -12.75 13.31 23.58
N LYS A 220 -13.51 13.77 24.59
CA LYS A 220 -13.94 12.92 25.70
C LYS A 220 -14.70 11.68 25.22
N PRO A 221 -14.65 10.56 25.97
CA PRO A 221 -15.59 9.45 25.82
C PRO A 221 -17.03 9.93 25.66
N GLN A 222 -17.73 9.44 24.64
CA GLN A 222 -19.08 9.88 24.29
C GLN A 222 -19.86 8.81 23.52
N LYS A 223 -21.17 9.02 23.34
CA LYS A 223 -22.10 8.09 22.66
C LYS A 223 -21.67 7.66 21.24
N ALA A 224 -20.84 8.45 20.56
CA ALA A 224 -20.31 8.09 19.25
C ALA A 224 -19.25 6.97 19.31
N ASP A 225 -18.72 6.64 20.49
CA ASP A 225 -17.81 5.51 20.67
C ASP A 225 -18.60 4.21 20.73
N SER A 226 -18.21 3.23 19.91
CA SER A 226 -18.91 1.94 19.78
C SER A 226 -19.06 1.18 21.10
N TRP A 227 -18.14 1.38 22.04
CA TRP A 227 -18.15 0.75 23.36
C TRP A 227 -18.91 1.56 24.42
N PHE A 228 -19.35 2.80 24.12
CA PHE A 228 -19.87 3.73 25.12
C PHE A 228 -21.15 3.23 25.78
N GLU A 229 -22.10 2.70 25.00
CA GLU A 229 -23.37 2.19 25.53
C GLU A 229 -23.15 1.00 26.48
N ASN A 230 -22.27 0.07 26.10
CA ASN A 230 -21.91 -1.06 26.94
C ASN A 230 -21.20 -0.62 28.23
N HIS A 231 -20.29 0.35 28.13
CA HIS A 231 -19.66 0.94 29.31
C HIS A 231 -20.71 1.62 30.20
N GLN A 232 -21.62 2.41 29.64
CA GLN A 232 -22.65 3.11 30.41
C GLN A 232 -23.58 2.13 31.15
N ALA A 233 -23.88 0.97 30.57
CA ALA A 233 -24.70 -0.07 31.21
C ALA A 233 -23.99 -0.76 32.39
N THR A 234 -22.65 -0.72 32.42
CA THR A 234 -21.83 -1.45 33.39
C THR A 234 -21.06 -0.53 34.34
N CYS A 235 -21.12 0.78 34.12
CA CYS A 235 -20.26 1.77 34.77
C CYS A 235 -20.83 3.20 34.68
N ASP A 236 -20.93 3.91 35.81
CA ASP A 236 -21.80 5.10 35.92
C ASP A 236 -21.12 6.47 35.78
N LYS A 237 -19.78 6.58 35.73
CA LYS A 237 -19.11 7.90 35.82
C LYS A 237 -17.80 8.02 35.01
N TRP A 238 -17.53 9.22 34.49
CA TRP A 238 -16.28 9.60 33.80
C TRP A 238 -15.70 10.86 34.44
N ILE A 239 -14.41 10.86 34.78
CA ILE A 239 -13.67 12.07 35.20
C ILE A 239 -12.71 12.50 34.07
N ASP A 240 -12.78 13.77 33.69
CA ASP A 240 -11.80 14.37 32.79
C ASP A 240 -10.54 14.74 33.59
N LYS A 241 -9.40 14.11 33.27
CA LYS A 241 -8.12 14.41 33.93
C LYS A 241 -7.31 15.51 33.22
N GLY A 242 -7.81 16.05 32.11
CA GLY A 242 -7.07 17.04 31.33
C GLY A 242 -5.82 16.47 30.65
N ARG A 243 -4.99 17.34 30.09
CA ARG A 243 -3.72 16.97 29.44
C ARG A 243 -2.73 16.50 30.51
N ASP A 244 -2.17 15.32 30.37
CA ASP A 244 -1.17 14.81 31.33
C ASP A 244 0.19 15.45 31.01
N GLU A 245 0.53 16.56 31.67
CA GLU A 245 1.85 17.22 31.52
C GLU A 245 2.99 16.38 32.12
N LYS A 246 2.67 15.30 32.86
CA LYS A 246 3.62 14.48 33.62
C LYS A 246 4.19 13.27 32.86
N SER A 247 3.81 13.04 31.61
CA SER A 247 4.36 11.94 30.80
C SER A 247 5.78 12.21 30.25
N PHE A 248 6.37 13.37 30.53
CA PHE A 248 7.71 13.73 30.06
C PHE A 248 8.67 14.04 31.23
N VAL A 249 9.02 13.03 32.02
CA VAL A 249 10.31 13.08 32.73
C VAL A 249 11.34 12.37 31.86
N ASN A 250 12.11 13.20 31.15
CA ASN A 250 13.30 12.85 30.39
C ASN A 250 14.13 11.75 31.06
N LYS A 251 14.13 10.53 30.51
CA LYS A 251 15.35 9.72 30.53
C LYS A 251 16.17 10.17 29.34
N LYS A 252 17.25 10.93 29.63
CA LYS A 252 18.37 11.15 28.70
C LYS A 252 18.69 9.80 28.06
N VAL A 253 18.37 9.65 26.77
CA VAL A 253 18.98 8.61 25.94
C VAL A 253 20.47 8.93 25.97
N ARG A 254 21.24 8.14 26.71
CA ARG A 254 22.68 8.11 26.50
C ARG A 254 22.84 7.56 25.08
N LEU A 255 23.33 8.40 24.18
CA LEU A 255 23.92 7.93 22.93
C LEU A 255 24.98 6.91 23.35
N ILE A 256 24.70 5.64 23.07
CA ILE A 256 25.70 4.59 23.14
C ILE A 256 26.19 4.50 21.71
N ASP A 257 27.35 5.09 21.47
CA ASP A 257 28.14 4.83 20.26
C ASP A 257 28.40 3.32 20.23
N PHE A 258 27.96 2.64 19.18
CA PHE A 258 28.29 1.23 18.95
C PHE A 258 29.18 1.13 17.73
N ASP A 259 30.46 0.99 18.04
CA ASP A 259 31.53 0.49 17.19
C ASP A 259 31.20 -0.91 16.66
N ASP A 260 31.66 -1.16 15.44
CA ASP A 260 31.68 -2.43 14.74
C ASP A 260 32.24 -3.57 15.61
N THR A 261 31.46 -4.63 15.84
CA THR A 261 31.98 -6.01 15.82
C THR A 261 30.86 -7.04 15.61
N ASN A 262 30.96 -7.72 14.47
CA ASN A 262 30.23 -8.93 14.10
C ASN A 262 30.42 -10.06 15.12
N ALA A 263 29.32 -10.72 15.53
CA ALA A 263 29.29 -12.16 15.81
C ALA A 263 27.84 -12.71 15.71
N PRO A 264 27.58 -13.76 14.91
CA PRO A 264 26.25 -14.35 14.77
C PRO A 264 25.93 -15.32 15.91
N ILE A 265 24.77 -15.14 16.55
CA ILE A 265 24.23 -16.09 17.53
C ILE A 265 23.56 -17.24 16.77
N GLN A 266 24.14 -18.44 16.90
CA GLN A 266 23.60 -19.69 16.40
C GLN A 266 22.45 -20.17 17.28
N ILE A 267 21.32 -20.53 16.67
CA ILE A 267 20.24 -21.29 17.30
C ILE A 267 20.37 -22.71 16.77
N SER A 268 20.66 -23.65 17.68
CA SER A 268 20.78 -25.09 17.44
C SER A 268 19.39 -25.74 17.41
N ASP A 269 19.15 -26.52 16.35
CA ASP A 269 18.06 -27.48 16.24
C ASP A 269 18.27 -28.64 17.23
N ASP A 270 17.19 -29.08 17.89
CA ASP A 270 17.12 -30.42 18.47
C ASP A 270 15.70 -30.99 18.35
N GLU A 271 15.56 -32.04 17.55
CA GLU A 271 14.37 -32.88 17.46
C GLU A 271 14.50 -34.05 18.45
N THR A 272 13.41 -34.42 19.15
CA THR A 272 13.14 -35.86 19.44
C THR A 272 11.66 -36.13 19.78
N GLU A 273 11.04 -36.83 18.84
CA GLU A 273 9.98 -37.87 18.83
C GLU A 273 8.91 -38.09 19.95
N LYS A 274 7.65 -38.08 19.45
CA LYS A 274 6.54 -39.08 19.51
C LYS A 274 5.95 -39.57 20.85
N SER A 275 4.62 -39.39 20.96
CA SER A 275 3.69 -40.49 21.25
C SER A 275 2.28 -40.27 20.66
N HIS A 276 1.78 -41.32 20.02
CA HIS A 276 0.49 -41.53 19.35
C HIS A 276 -0.73 -41.41 20.29
N ALA A 277 -1.83 -40.81 19.81
CA ALA A 277 -3.19 -41.35 20.01
C ALA A 277 -4.17 -40.77 18.98
N GLN A 278 -4.98 -41.66 18.42
CA GLN A 278 -5.86 -41.52 17.27
C GLN A 278 -7.31 -41.52 17.75
N ILE A 279 -8.14 -40.54 17.38
CA ILE A 279 -9.61 -40.63 17.43
C ILE A 279 -10.21 -40.01 16.16
N THR A 280 -11.21 -40.71 15.63
CA THR A 280 -11.79 -40.65 14.30
C THR A 280 -13.02 -39.72 14.17
N SER A 281 -13.23 -39.28 12.93
CA SER A 281 -14.50 -39.06 12.19
C SER A 281 -15.50 -37.93 12.58
N ALA A 282 -15.51 -36.91 11.72
CA ALA A 282 -16.62 -36.31 10.94
C ALA A 282 -18.00 -36.01 11.58
N SER A 283 -18.43 -34.74 11.55
CA SER A 283 -19.65 -34.25 10.86
C SER A 283 -19.90 -32.73 11.04
N ASP A 284 -20.37 -32.13 9.94
CA ASP A 284 -21.29 -30.99 9.77
C ASP A 284 -21.00 -29.54 10.25
N ALA A 285 -20.87 -28.69 9.23
CA ALA A 285 -21.30 -27.30 9.06
C ALA A 285 -21.74 -26.46 10.28
N SER A 286 -20.98 -25.39 10.56
CA SER A 286 -21.50 -24.02 10.73
C SER A 286 -20.36 -22.99 10.71
N SER A 287 -20.41 -22.10 9.72
CA SER A 287 -19.48 -20.98 9.57
C SER A 287 -19.68 -19.98 10.71
N SER A 288 -18.86 -20.10 11.74
CA SER A 288 -18.76 -19.13 12.84
C SER A 288 -17.31 -18.65 12.90
N LYS A 289 -17.14 -17.35 12.67
CA LYS A 289 -15.86 -16.63 12.66
C LYS A 289 -15.18 -16.85 14.02
N MET A 290 -14.22 -17.77 14.10
CA MET A 290 -13.42 -17.99 15.30
C MET A 290 -12.60 -16.72 15.54
N LEU A 291 -13.04 -15.88 16.48
CA LEU A 291 -12.19 -14.84 17.06
C LEU A 291 -11.07 -15.57 17.80
N SER A 292 -9.87 -15.62 17.21
CA SER A 292 -8.71 -16.16 17.90
C SER A 292 -8.38 -15.25 19.09
N THR A 293 -8.39 -15.84 20.28
CA THR A 293 -7.92 -15.19 21.50
C THR A 293 -6.50 -15.66 21.80
N VAL A 294 -5.69 -14.78 22.37
CA VAL A 294 -4.27 -15.01 22.67
C VAL A 294 -3.97 -14.62 24.11
N GLN A 295 -2.94 -15.23 24.68
CA GLN A 295 -2.52 -14.97 26.05
C GLN A 295 -1.55 -13.80 26.13
N CYS A 296 -1.82 -12.86 27.04
CA CYS A 296 -0.87 -11.81 27.38
C CYS A 296 0.30 -12.38 28.20
N PRO A 297 1.55 -12.16 27.77
CA PRO A 297 2.74 -12.64 28.49
C PRO A 297 3.03 -11.87 29.79
N ILE A 298 2.37 -10.74 30.03
CA ILE A 298 2.64 -9.87 31.19
C ILE A 298 1.66 -10.15 32.34
N CYS A 299 0.36 -10.15 32.06
CA CYS A 299 -0.66 -10.40 33.08
C CYS A 299 -1.25 -11.81 33.04
N GLY A 300 -0.90 -12.62 32.04
CA GLY A 300 -1.40 -13.99 31.87
C GLY A 300 -2.84 -14.10 31.36
N ASN A 301 -3.53 -13.00 31.06
CA ASN A 301 -4.91 -13.03 30.57
C ASN A 301 -4.99 -13.70 29.19
N ASN A 302 -5.80 -14.75 29.07
CA ASN A 302 -5.95 -15.59 27.88
C ASN A 302 -7.17 -15.23 26.99
N SER A 303 -7.94 -14.20 27.37
CA SER A 303 -9.20 -13.85 26.71
C SER A 303 -9.10 -12.59 25.84
N ILE A 304 -7.90 -12.28 25.33
CA ILE A 304 -7.66 -11.06 24.54
C ILE A 304 -7.73 -11.42 23.07
N LYS A 305 -8.48 -10.66 22.28
CA LYS A 305 -8.52 -10.91 20.84
C LYS A 305 -7.14 -10.65 20.21
N ALA A 306 -6.78 -11.44 19.21
CA ALA A 306 -5.48 -11.34 18.57
C ALA A 306 -5.18 -9.95 17.97
N ASP A 307 -6.20 -9.20 17.56
CA ASP A 307 -6.10 -7.83 17.06
C ASP A 307 -5.99 -6.77 18.19
N GLU A 308 -6.42 -7.09 19.41
CA GLU A 308 -6.40 -6.21 20.59
C GLU A 308 -5.22 -6.51 21.55
N ILE A 309 -4.44 -7.58 21.30
CA ILE A 309 -3.34 -8.03 22.19
C ILE A 309 -2.28 -6.97 22.43
N ASN A 310 -1.96 -6.17 21.42
CA ASN A 310 -0.92 -5.16 21.53
C ASN A 310 -1.37 -3.99 22.41
N GLU A 311 -2.63 -3.54 22.28
CA GLU A 311 -3.19 -2.50 23.16
C GLU A 311 -3.26 -2.99 24.61
N HIS A 312 -3.62 -4.25 24.82
CA HIS A 312 -3.60 -4.88 26.13
C HIS A 312 -2.19 -4.92 26.75
N ILE A 313 -1.17 -5.35 25.99
CA ILE A 313 0.21 -5.44 26.48
C ILE A 313 0.70 -4.05 26.93
N ASP A 314 0.43 -3.01 26.16
CA ASP A 314 0.85 -1.64 26.48
C ASP A 314 0.24 -1.13 27.80
N LEU A 315 -1.03 -1.45 28.06
CA LEU A 315 -1.72 -1.12 29.31
C LEU A 315 -1.18 -1.94 30.49
N CYS A 316 -0.88 -3.23 30.26
CA CYS A 316 -0.28 -4.09 31.27
C CYS A 316 1.10 -3.61 31.70
N ILE A 317 1.98 -3.24 30.75
CA ILE A 317 3.30 -2.67 31.05
C ILE A 317 3.13 -1.42 31.92
N TRP A 318 2.32 -0.47 31.47
CA TRP A 318 2.14 0.80 32.19
C TRP A 318 1.63 0.60 33.62
N MET A 319 0.71 -0.34 33.84
CA MET A 319 0.24 -0.66 35.19
C MET A 319 1.32 -1.30 36.07
N THR A 320 2.13 -2.20 35.51
CA THR A 320 3.23 -2.79 36.27
C THR A 320 4.25 -1.73 36.69
N GLU A 321 4.54 -0.75 35.83
CA GLU A 321 5.44 0.37 36.14
C GLU A 321 4.88 1.30 37.22
N GLN A 322 3.56 1.56 37.23
CA GLN A 322 2.92 2.34 38.30
C GLN A 322 2.96 1.59 39.65
N SER A 323 2.78 0.27 39.64
CA SER A 323 2.85 -0.54 40.87
C SER A 323 4.24 -0.60 41.51
N MET A 324 5.30 -0.36 40.73
CA MET A 324 6.69 -0.32 41.20
C MET A 324 7.11 1.06 41.73
N SER A 325 6.34 2.12 41.47
CA SER A 325 6.59 3.48 41.98
C SER A 325 5.91 3.77 43.32
N VAL A 326 5.16 2.82 43.88
CA VAL A 326 4.42 2.94 45.16
C VAL A 326 5.02 2.03 46.25
N LYS A 327 6.26 1.55 46.07
CA LYS A 327 7.01 0.82 47.10
C LYS A 327 8.23 1.59 47.58
#